data_AF-A0A7S3BI08-F1
#
_entry.id   AF-A0A7S3BI08-F1
#
_cell.length_a   1.000
_cell.length_b   1.000
_cell.length_c   1.000
_cell.angle_alpha   90.00
_cell.angle_beta   90.00
_cell.angle_gamma   90.00
#
_symmetry.space_group_name_H-M   'P 1'
#
loop_
_entity.id
_entity.type
_entity.pdbx_description
1 polymer ?
#
loop_
_entity_poly.entity_id
_entity_poly.type
_entity_poly.pdbx_seq_one_letter_code
_entity_poly.pdbx_strand_id
1 'polypeptide(L)'
;GGGEALAAGGARAPRPTQAALPDVAAADEGWTITIPSPAQVARGARQRVDELGAALTGKRDAESKSASASKSKGADAERKSKAKKARSEGVPRSALPKGSVVRRVAGGGKVQYVASLPDGRMVRVKPPGPLESAAPWVAVAAMGYGAYRLVGWLTGGGAQGALARRTRGRRVVYDRQLGGRAVVLEGDAAKAYRPNVWSDASAAAEARAYGASAAGQASSLSAAAQLAGGGGKAAVAPSDALPEWWPSEAPRKAVDSKFGQEAADAVLRSIANARMSGRDPSLLDLQKLRSVCSDFGVAVAVASATERDAIMRSAVGVAVGAVEKGTGLSSASEAQGLVAGLAGDLQVESRRAATLCAAAVAARCRGAILQAVARVRAGDDLGAIAALKGMARLFAALPPAKNSAELSLLADTLGPRAKISERETLLKLYAQADLGDTGCLAAEALGITSS
;
A
#
# COMPACT_ATOMS: atom_id res chain seq x y z
N GLY A 1 -79.69 -0.22 -19.94
CA GLY A 1 -78.59 0.76 -20.05
C GLY A 1 -78.79 1.79 -18.96
N GLY A 2 -78.03 1.68 -17.88
CA GLY A 2 -78.03 2.63 -16.77
C GLY A 2 -76.69 3.36 -16.76
N GLY A 3 -76.72 4.67 -16.63
CA GLY A 3 -75.54 5.52 -16.53
C GLY A 3 -75.78 6.58 -15.46
N GLU A 4 -75.19 6.33 -14.28
CA GLU A 4 -75.11 7.21 -13.13
C GLU A 4 -74.23 8.43 -13.42
N ALA A 5 -74.63 9.59 -12.90
CA ALA A 5 -73.77 10.76 -12.75
C ALA A 5 -73.68 11.09 -11.25
N LEU A 6 -72.53 10.79 -10.65
CA LEU A 6 -72.20 11.08 -9.25
C LEU A 6 -71.12 12.18 -9.19
N ALA A 7 -71.40 13.16 -8.36
CA ALA A 7 -70.65 14.39 -8.13
C ALA A 7 -69.32 14.15 -7.40
N ALA A 8 -68.27 14.85 -7.83
CA ALA A 8 -66.99 14.91 -7.13
C ALA A 8 -66.98 16.08 -6.12
N GLY A 9 -67.04 15.75 -4.83
CA GLY A 9 -66.78 16.66 -3.72
C GLY A 9 -65.28 16.69 -3.39
N GLY A 10 -64.65 17.86 -3.56
CA GLY A 10 -63.25 18.09 -3.17
C GLY A 10 -63.11 18.38 -1.68
N ALA A 11 -62.46 17.47 -0.95
CA ALA A 11 -62.05 17.68 0.43
C ALA A 11 -60.74 18.47 0.49
N ARG A 12 -60.79 19.66 1.09
CA ARG A 12 -59.67 20.59 1.31
C ARG A 12 -59.02 20.27 2.66
N ALA A 13 -57.74 19.88 2.66
CA ALA A 13 -56.97 19.62 3.87
C ALA A 13 -56.68 20.92 4.68
N PRO A 14 -56.64 20.86 6.02
CA PRO A 14 -56.41 22.02 6.87
C PRO A 14 -54.94 22.48 6.90
N ARG A 15 -54.75 23.80 6.93
CA ARG A 15 -53.44 24.47 7.10
C ARG A 15 -52.88 24.21 8.51
N PRO A 16 -51.56 23.96 8.67
CA PRO A 16 -50.94 23.93 9.97
C PRO A 16 -50.81 25.35 10.55
N THR A 17 -51.25 25.46 11.80
CA THR A 17 -51.15 26.61 12.69
C THR A 17 -49.69 26.96 12.98
N GLN A 18 -49.31 28.22 12.75
CA GLN A 18 -48.05 28.79 13.20
C GLN A 18 -48.03 28.84 14.73
N ALA A 19 -47.12 28.09 15.34
CA ALA A 19 -46.78 28.23 16.75
C ALA A 19 -45.82 29.41 16.92
N ALA A 20 -46.18 30.30 17.84
CA ALA A 20 -45.41 31.47 18.23
C ALA A 20 -44.05 31.08 18.84
N LEU A 21 -42.99 31.68 18.31
CA LEU A 21 -41.65 31.67 18.90
C LEU A 21 -41.59 32.63 20.09
N PRO A 22 -40.88 32.29 21.18
CA PRO A 22 -40.68 33.20 22.30
C PRO A 22 -39.71 34.32 21.95
N ASP A 23 -40.06 35.52 22.43
CA ASP A 23 -39.27 36.75 22.42
C ASP A 23 -37.94 36.54 23.17
N VAL A 24 -36.83 36.57 22.44
CA VAL A 24 -35.48 36.58 23.03
C VAL A 24 -34.99 38.02 22.98
N ALA A 25 -35.02 38.66 24.14
CA ALA A 25 -34.49 40.00 24.37
C ALA A 25 -33.02 40.07 23.93
N ALA A 26 -32.74 41.00 23.00
CA ALA A 26 -31.41 41.33 22.53
C ALA A 26 -30.60 41.98 23.66
N ALA A 27 -29.58 41.27 24.14
CA ALA A 27 -28.45 41.87 24.83
C ALA A 27 -27.40 42.23 23.76
N ASP A 28 -27.33 43.53 23.43
CA ASP A 28 -26.27 44.13 22.62
C ASP A 28 -24.94 44.09 23.39
N GLU A 29 -24.23 42.97 23.34
CA GLU A 29 -22.78 42.95 23.56
C GLU A 29 -22.09 43.04 22.20
N GLY A 30 -21.71 44.27 21.83
CA GLY A 30 -20.97 44.56 20.61
C GLY A 30 -19.58 43.93 20.62
N TRP A 31 -19.44 42.72 20.08
CA TRP A 31 -18.14 42.14 19.74
C TRP A 31 -17.65 42.74 18.42
N THR A 32 -16.93 43.85 18.50
CA THR A 32 -16.19 44.40 17.36
C THR A 32 -14.99 43.51 17.06
N ILE A 33 -15.13 42.63 16.06
CA ILE A 33 -14.02 41.88 15.48
C ILE A 33 -13.14 42.87 14.72
N THR A 34 -12.05 43.29 15.35
CA THR A 34 -11.03 44.14 14.72
C THR A 34 -10.14 43.25 13.86
N ILE A 35 -10.36 43.28 12.55
CA ILE A 35 -9.50 42.57 11.59
C ILE A 35 -8.19 43.34 11.50
N PRO A 36 -7.03 42.74 11.85
CA PRO A 36 -5.76 43.43 11.82
C PRO A 36 -5.40 43.81 10.38
N SER A 37 -4.90 45.03 10.22
CA SER A 37 -4.43 45.54 8.93
C SER A 37 -3.33 44.61 8.38
N PRO A 38 -3.24 44.40 7.05
CA PRO A 38 -2.17 43.62 6.42
C PRO A 38 -0.77 44.05 6.87
N ALA A 39 -0.58 45.34 7.21
CA ALA A 39 0.68 45.88 7.73
C ALA A 39 1.02 45.43 9.16
N GLN A 40 0.01 45.09 9.98
CA GLN A 40 0.22 44.54 11.33
C GLN A 40 0.55 43.05 11.27
N VAL A 41 -0.09 42.31 10.36
CA VAL A 41 0.21 40.89 10.11
C VAL A 41 1.65 40.73 9.58
N ALA A 42 2.06 41.60 8.64
CA ALA A 42 3.42 41.57 8.11
C ALA A 42 4.51 41.90 9.16
N ARG A 43 4.23 42.79 10.12
CA ARG A 43 5.15 43.11 11.21
C ARG A 43 5.27 41.98 12.23
N GLY A 44 4.16 41.33 12.59
CA GLY A 44 4.17 40.17 13.48
C GLY A 44 4.91 38.98 12.87
N ALA A 45 4.82 38.77 11.55
CA ALA A 45 5.57 37.73 10.86
C ALA A 45 7.09 37.99 10.89
N ARG A 46 7.54 39.24 10.75
CA ARG A 46 8.97 39.59 10.82
C ARG A 46 9.56 39.39 12.21
N GLN A 47 8.85 39.81 13.27
CA GLN A 47 9.31 39.58 14.64
C GLN A 47 9.51 38.10 14.97
N ARG A 48 8.62 37.22 14.50
CA ARG A 48 8.77 35.77 14.70
C ARG A 48 9.96 35.17 13.95
N VAL A 49 10.30 35.72 12.79
CA VAL A 49 11.49 35.29 12.02
C VAL A 49 12.77 35.71 12.73
N ASP A 50 12.79 36.93 13.30
CA ASP A 50 13.95 37.43 14.06
C ASP A 50 14.15 36.66 15.37
N GLU A 51 13.07 36.32 16.08
CA GLU A 51 13.10 35.48 17.30
C GLU A 51 13.63 34.06 17.01
N LEU A 52 13.21 33.45 15.89
CA LEU A 52 13.70 32.14 15.47
C LEU A 52 15.17 32.19 15.00
N GLY A 53 15.59 33.31 14.39
CA GLY A 53 16.99 33.55 14.02
C GLY A 53 17.91 33.61 15.25
N ALA A 54 17.50 34.32 16.30
CA ALA A 54 18.26 34.43 17.55
C ALA A 54 18.34 33.09 18.32
N ALA A 55 17.30 32.26 18.27
CA ALA A 55 17.30 30.94 18.91
C ALA A 55 18.26 29.94 18.23
N LEU A 56 18.51 30.09 16.93
CA LEU A 56 19.37 29.19 16.15
C LEU A 56 20.87 29.54 16.28
N THR A 57 21.23 30.82 16.46
CA THR A 57 22.62 31.23 16.67
C THR A 57 23.13 30.78 18.04
N GLY A 58 22.32 30.87 19.10
CA GLY A 58 22.70 30.38 20.44
C GLY A 58 22.98 28.88 20.52
N LYS A 59 22.45 28.07 19.59
CA LYS A 59 22.66 26.61 19.58
C LYS A 59 23.98 26.18 18.94
N ARG A 60 24.51 26.95 17.97
CA ARG A 60 25.79 26.65 17.29
C ARG A 60 27.00 26.91 18.19
N ASP A 61 26.91 27.87 19.10
CA ASP A 61 28.01 28.19 20.03
C ASP A 61 28.11 27.19 21.20
N ALA A 62 27.06 26.39 21.43
CA ALA A 62 27.07 25.31 22.41
C ALA A 62 27.69 24.01 21.87
N GLU A 63 27.55 23.72 20.57
CA GLU A 63 28.10 22.51 19.94
C GLU A 63 29.60 22.64 19.59
N SER A 64 30.11 23.86 19.39
CA SER A 64 31.55 24.07 19.11
C SER A 64 32.45 23.88 20.34
N LYS A 65 31.90 23.94 21.56
CA LYS A 65 32.64 23.75 22.82
C LYS A 65 32.76 22.29 23.29
N SER A 66 31.97 21.35 22.73
CA SER A 66 32.00 19.94 23.12
C SER A 66 32.92 19.06 22.26
N ALA A 67 33.46 19.58 21.15
CA ALA A 67 34.25 18.80 20.20
C ALA A 67 35.78 18.85 20.43
N SER A 68 36.30 19.64 21.37
CA SER A 68 37.76 19.85 21.53
C SER A 68 38.43 19.15 22.72
N ALA A 69 37.74 18.23 23.42
CA ALA A 69 38.30 17.53 24.59
C ALA A 69 38.30 16.00 24.43
N SER A 70 39.26 15.45 23.68
CA SER A 70 39.76 14.06 23.86
C SER A 70 40.94 13.74 22.92
N LYS A 71 42.15 14.10 23.31
CA LYS A 71 43.37 13.57 22.67
C LYS A 71 44.53 13.47 23.67
N SER A 72 44.69 12.30 24.28
CA SER A 72 45.90 11.89 25.01
C SER A 72 46.04 10.36 24.88
N LYS A 73 47.01 9.89 24.09
CA LYS A 73 48.35 9.39 24.49
C LYS A 73 48.34 8.03 25.20
N GLY A 74 48.99 7.05 24.58
CA GLY A 74 49.54 5.88 25.27
C GLY A 74 49.66 4.62 24.39
N ALA A 75 50.84 3.98 24.41
CA ALA A 75 51.15 2.64 23.89
C ALA A 75 51.67 2.50 22.44
N ASP A 76 52.67 3.30 22.09
CA ASP A 76 53.60 3.07 20.98
C ASP A 76 54.98 2.67 21.54
N ALA A 77 55.17 1.39 21.90
CA ALA A 77 56.52 0.83 22.11
C ALA A 77 56.56 -0.71 22.11
N GLU A 78 55.50 -1.40 22.55
CA GLU A 78 55.56 -2.86 22.75
C GLU A 78 55.06 -3.69 21.54
N ARG A 79 54.53 -3.04 20.49
CA ARG A 79 53.92 -3.73 19.33
C ARG A 79 54.89 -4.11 18.20
N LYS A 80 56.12 -3.58 18.18
CA LYS A 80 57.05 -3.78 17.06
C LYS A 80 57.86 -5.08 17.13
N SER A 81 57.94 -5.75 18.28
CA SER A 81 58.67 -7.04 18.43
C SER A 81 57.82 -8.28 18.14
N LYS A 82 56.48 -8.22 18.32
CA LYS A 82 55.55 -9.33 18.01
C LYS A 82 55.07 -9.35 16.55
N ALA A 83 55.20 -8.24 15.81
CA ALA A 83 54.67 -8.11 14.44
C ALA A 83 55.48 -8.82 13.34
N LYS A 84 56.71 -9.27 13.61
CA LYS A 84 57.54 -9.98 12.61
C LYS A 84 57.34 -11.50 12.61
N LYS A 85 56.78 -12.10 13.67
CA LYS A 85 56.58 -13.56 13.78
C LYS A 85 55.16 -14.03 13.39
N ALA A 86 54.18 -13.12 13.33
CA ALA A 86 52.79 -13.43 12.95
C ALA A 86 52.46 -13.26 11.46
N ARG A 87 53.45 -12.96 10.61
CA ARG A 87 53.22 -12.60 9.18
C ARG A 87 53.04 -13.79 8.23
N SER A 88 53.08 -15.04 8.72
CA SER A 88 52.93 -16.26 7.90
C SER A 88 51.74 -17.15 8.27
N GLU A 89 50.97 -16.83 9.31
CA GLU A 89 49.79 -17.63 9.70
C GLU A 89 48.50 -16.86 9.38
N GLY A 90 47.78 -17.32 8.36
CA GLY A 90 46.48 -16.75 8.00
C GLY A 90 45.48 -16.83 9.16
N VAL A 91 44.61 -15.83 9.28
CA VAL A 91 43.62 -15.75 10.36
C VAL A 91 42.59 -16.88 10.19
N PRO A 92 42.25 -17.65 11.25
CA PRO A 92 41.22 -18.66 11.17
C PRO A 92 39.85 -18.02 10.92
N ARG A 93 39.02 -18.66 10.09
CA ARG A 93 37.70 -18.12 9.69
C ARG A 93 36.77 -17.86 10.88
N SER A 94 36.89 -18.65 11.96
CA SER A 94 36.13 -18.48 13.21
C SER A 94 36.45 -17.19 13.96
N ALA A 95 37.60 -16.56 13.69
CA ALA A 95 38.01 -15.30 14.33
C ALA A 95 37.58 -14.05 13.53
N LEU A 96 36.85 -14.20 12.42
CA LEU A 96 36.38 -13.06 11.64
C LEU A 96 35.13 -12.41 12.28
N PRO A 97 35.06 -11.07 12.33
CA PRO A 97 33.90 -10.38 12.87
C PRO A 97 32.64 -10.64 12.02
N LYS A 98 31.47 -10.65 12.68
CA LYS A 98 30.17 -10.81 12.02
C LYS A 98 30.00 -9.74 10.93
N GLY A 99 29.71 -10.17 9.69
CA GLY A 99 29.57 -9.30 8.52
C GLY A 99 30.75 -9.32 7.54
N SER A 100 31.85 -10.04 7.85
CA SER A 100 32.95 -10.21 6.88
C SER A 100 32.56 -11.10 5.71
N VAL A 101 32.92 -10.69 4.48
CA VAL A 101 32.66 -11.46 3.26
C VAL A 101 33.96 -12.16 2.82
N VAL A 102 33.96 -13.50 2.81
CA VAL A 102 35.11 -14.31 2.36
C VAL A 102 34.96 -14.63 0.88
N ARG A 103 35.95 -14.28 0.07
CA ARG A 103 36.02 -14.60 -1.36
C ARG A 103 37.22 -15.48 -1.68
N ARG A 104 37.02 -16.39 -2.64
CA ARG A 104 38.07 -17.21 -3.23
C ARG A 104 38.70 -16.41 -4.37
N VAL A 105 40.01 -16.17 -4.30
CA VAL A 105 40.76 -15.45 -5.34
C VAL A 105 41.79 -16.42 -5.91
N ALA A 106 41.74 -16.64 -7.22
CA ALA A 106 42.73 -17.44 -7.94
C ALA A 106 43.86 -16.53 -8.42
N GLY A 107 45.08 -16.78 -7.96
CA GLY A 107 46.28 -16.04 -8.40
C GLY A 107 47.51 -16.93 -8.34
N GLY A 108 48.22 -17.06 -9.47
CA GLY A 108 49.49 -17.80 -9.53
C GLY A 108 49.40 -19.30 -9.22
N GLY A 109 48.36 -19.98 -9.68
CA GLY A 109 48.22 -21.44 -9.54
C GLY A 109 47.87 -21.95 -8.13
N LYS A 110 47.71 -21.05 -7.14
CA LYS A 110 47.25 -21.40 -5.78
C LYS A 110 45.95 -20.66 -5.46
N VAL A 111 45.03 -21.37 -4.82
CA VAL A 111 43.77 -20.80 -4.33
C VAL A 111 44.05 -20.06 -3.03
N GLN A 112 43.77 -18.75 -2.99
CA GLN A 112 43.83 -17.97 -1.76
C GLN A 112 42.43 -17.55 -1.34
N TYR A 113 42.18 -17.52 -0.02
CA TYR A 113 40.95 -17.00 0.55
C TYR A 113 41.22 -15.65 1.19
N VAL A 114 40.43 -14.64 0.82
CA VAL A 114 40.56 -13.27 1.35
C VAL A 114 39.22 -12.86 1.94
N ALA A 115 39.23 -12.37 3.17
CA ALA A 115 38.07 -11.77 3.81
C ALA A 115 38.14 -10.25 3.70
N SER A 116 37.05 -9.64 3.24
CA SER A 116 36.83 -8.20 3.37
C SER A 116 36.13 -7.94 4.71
N LEU A 117 36.77 -7.15 5.56
CA LEU A 117 36.21 -6.69 6.83
C LEU A 117 35.30 -5.47 6.61
N PRO A 118 34.35 -5.19 7.52
CA PRO A 118 33.45 -4.05 7.43
C PRO A 118 34.15 -2.68 7.37
N ASP A 119 35.40 -2.60 7.84
CA ASP A 119 36.26 -1.41 7.78
C ASP A 119 37.00 -1.26 6.43
N GLY A 120 36.69 -2.11 5.44
CA GLY A 120 37.29 -2.09 4.10
C GLY A 120 38.65 -2.80 4.01
N ARG A 121 39.19 -3.36 5.11
CA ARG A 121 40.47 -4.07 5.07
C ARG A 121 40.32 -5.48 4.51
N MET A 122 41.36 -5.94 3.84
CA MET A 122 41.43 -7.30 3.28
C MET A 122 42.44 -8.13 4.06
N VAL A 123 42.01 -9.29 4.57
CA VAL A 123 42.87 -10.20 5.35
C VAL A 123 42.88 -11.59 4.72
N ARG A 124 44.06 -12.21 4.62
CA ARG A 124 44.20 -13.59 4.13
C ARG A 124 43.70 -14.56 5.20
N VAL A 125 42.80 -15.46 4.79
CA VAL A 125 42.17 -16.46 5.64
C VAL A 125 42.80 -17.83 5.35
N LYS A 126 43.04 -18.62 6.40
CA LYS A 126 43.52 -20.00 6.24
C LYS A 126 42.45 -20.83 5.50
N PRO A 127 42.82 -21.66 4.50
CA PRO A 127 41.85 -22.53 3.83
C PRO A 127 41.17 -23.47 4.85
N PRO A 128 39.88 -23.79 4.68
CA PRO A 128 39.21 -24.74 5.55
C PRO A 128 39.92 -26.10 5.49
N GLY A 129 40.10 -26.73 6.65
CA GLY A 129 40.70 -28.06 6.73
C GLY A 129 39.82 -29.12 6.06
N PRO A 130 40.37 -30.30 5.70
CA PRO A 130 39.64 -31.34 4.96
C PRO A 130 38.36 -31.83 5.65
N LEU A 131 38.24 -31.68 6.98
CA LEU A 131 37.06 -32.04 7.77
C LEU A 131 35.91 -31.02 7.71
N GLU A 132 36.12 -29.81 7.19
CA GLU A 132 35.08 -28.78 7.02
C GLU A 132 34.52 -28.70 5.59
N SER A 133 35.03 -29.53 4.67
CA SER A 133 34.45 -29.65 3.34
C SER A 133 33.14 -30.46 3.41
N ALA A 134 32.13 -30.08 2.64
CA ALA A 134 30.82 -30.75 2.63
C ALA A 134 30.86 -32.19 2.05
N ALA A 135 32.01 -32.62 1.52
CA ALA A 135 32.19 -33.90 0.83
C ALA A 135 31.89 -35.16 1.69
N PRO A 136 32.41 -35.31 2.93
CA PRO A 136 32.06 -36.43 3.80
C PRO A 136 30.57 -36.50 4.13
N TRP A 137 29.88 -35.36 4.28
CA TRP A 137 28.46 -35.33 4.59
C TRP A 137 27.57 -35.75 3.41
N VAL A 138 28.00 -35.47 2.18
CA VAL A 138 27.29 -35.94 0.97
C VAL A 138 27.37 -37.46 0.83
N ALA A 139 28.51 -38.08 1.16
CA ALA A 139 28.66 -39.53 1.14
C ALA A 139 27.80 -40.23 2.22
N VAL A 140 27.74 -39.66 3.43
CA VAL A 140 26.88 -40.16 4.52
C VAL A 140 25.40 -40.00 4.17
N ALA A 141 25.00 -38.87 3.57
CA ALA A 141 23.62 -38.64 3.13
C ALA A 141 23.21 -39.58 1.99
N ALA A 142 24.10 -39.85 1.03
CA ALA A 142 23.85 -40.77 -0.08
C ALA A 142 23.69 -42.22 0.42
N MET A 143 24.53 -42.67 1.36
CA MET A 143 24.38 -43.99 1.98
C MET A 143 23.09 -44.10 2.80
N GLY A 144 22.72 -43.06 3.56
CA GLY A 144 21.47 -43.03 4.30
C GLY A 144 20.22 -43.09 3.40
N TYR A 145 20.26 -42.40 2.25
CA TYR A 145 19.15 -42.40 1.29
C TYR A 145 19.02 -43.76 0.56
N GLY A 146 20.14 -44.39 0.23
CA GLY A 146 20.15 -45.75 -0.34
C GLY A 146 19.56 -46.80 0.61
N ALA A 147 19.96 -46.77 1.89
CA ALA A 147 19.40 -47.65 2.90
C ALA A 147 17.89 -47.42 3.13
N TYR A 148 17.45 -46.16 3.15
CA TYR A 148 16.04 -45.80 3.29
C TYR A 148 15.18 -46.32 2.12
N ARG A 149 15.68 -46.24 0.88
CA ARG A 149 14.99 -46.79 -0.29
C ARG A 149 14.98 -48.31 -0.33
N LEU A 150 16.05 -48.96 0.09
CA LEU A 150 16.11 -50.43 0.13
C LEU A 150 15.13 -51.00 1.18
N VAL A 151 15.01 -50.36 2.34
CA VAL A 151 14.02 -50.72 3.37
C VAL A 151 12.59 -50.46 2.90
N GLY A 152 12.34 -49.34 2.19
CA GLY A 152 11.04 -49.05 1.60
C GLY A 152 10.62 -50.02 0.50
N TRP A 153 11.58 -50.60 -0.22
CA TRP A 153 11.33 -51.59 -1.28
C TRP A 153 11.10 -53.01 -0.72
N LEU A 154 11.85 -53.41 0.31
CA LEU A 154 11.73 -54.74 0.94
C LEU A 154 10.52 -54.89 1.87
N THR A 155 9.92 -53.80 2.35
CA THR A 155 8.80 -53.84 3.32
C THR A 155 7.41 -53.61 2.74
N GLY A 156 7.27 -53.70 1.41
CA GLY A 156 5.96 -53.84 0.75
C GLY A 156 4.88 -52.86 1.23
N GLY A 157 5.01 -51.59 0.90
CA GLY A 157 3.86 -50.66 0.77
C GLY A 157 2.91 -50.48 1.97
N GLY A 158 3.26 -50.87 3.19
CA GLY A 158 2.33 -50.88 4.34
C GLY A 158 2.70 -50.02 5.55
N ALA A 159 3.88 -49.38 5.58
CA ALA A 159 4.42 -48.78 6.81
C ALA A 159 4.40 -47.22 6.86
N GLN A 160 3.73 -46.54 5.91
CA GLN A 160 3.58 -45.07 5.98
C GLN A 160 2.54 -44.59 7.01
N GLY A 161 1.73 -45.49 7.60
CA GLY A 161 0.67 -45.12 8.55
C GLY A 161 1.10 -44.96 10.02
N ALA A 162 2.26 -45.49 10.42
CA ALA A 162 2.61 -45.63 11.84
C ALA A 162 3.64 -44.62 12.37
N LEU A 163 4.57 -44.12 11.54
CA LEU A 163 5.57 -43.13 11.97
C LEU A 163 5.16 -41.66 11.78
N ALA A 164 4.11 -41.38 11.02
CA ALA A 164 3.58 -40.01 10.85
C ALA A 164 2.80 -39.47 12.06
N ARG A 165 2.69 -40.24 13.16
CA ARG A 165 1.94 -39.83 14.36
C ARG A 165 2.77 -39.06 15.41
N ARG A 166 4.09 -38.88 15.23
CA ARG A 166 4.95 -38.20 16.24
C ARG A 166 5.52 -36.83 15.86
N THR A 167 5.24 -36.30 14.68
CA THR A 167 5.70 -34.94 14.25
C THR A 167 4.56 -33.98 13.89
N ARG A 168 3.32 -34.25 14.33
CA ARG A 168 2.18 -33.34 14.16
C ARG A 168 2.30 -32.17 15.14
N GLY A 169 2.81 -31.04 14.66
CA GLY A 169 2.70 -29.78 15.41
C GLY A 169 3.47 -28.59 14.84
N ARG A 170 4.40 -28.78 13.91
CA ARG A 170 5.18 -27.66 13.35
C ARG A 170 4.80 -27.39 11.90
N ARG A 171 4.34 -26.17 11.62
CA ARG A 171 4.06 -25.70 10.26
C ARG A 171 4.84 -24.42 10.01
N VAL A 172 5.63 -24.39 8.95
CA VAL A 172 6.35 -23.19 8.51
C VAL A 172 5.44 -22.41 7.57
N VAL A 173 5.17 -21.14 7.89
CA VAL A 173 4.40 -20.22 7.05
C VAL A 173 5.31 -19.06 6.66
N TYR A 174 5.36 -18.77 5.36
CA TYR A 174 6.11 -17.62 4.83
C TYR A 174 5.17 -16.42 4.80
N ASP A 175 5.46 -15.42 5.64
CA ASP A 175 4.66 -14.20 5.70
C ASP A 175 5.24 -13.15 4.74
N ARG A 176 4.39 -12.65 3.83
CA ARG A 176 4.75 -11.60 2.86
C ARG A 176 4.86 -10.23 3.53
N GLN A 177 4.18 -9.99 4.66
CA GLN A 177 4.31 -8.74 5.40
C GLN A 177 5.60 -8.65 6.23
N LEU A 178 6.23 -9.80 6.52
CA LEU A 178 7.54 -9.88 7.16
C LEU A 178 8.69 -9.96 6.14
N GLY A 179 8.46 -9.55 4.88
CA GLY A 179 9.47 -9.58 3.83
C GLY A 179 9.90 -10.99 3.40
N GLY A 180 9.00 -11.98 3.50
CA GLY A 180 9.26 -13.36 3.09
C GLY A 180 9.98 -14.22 4.13
N ARG A 181 10.02 -13.78 5.40
CA ARG A 181 10.58 -14.57 6.49
C ARG A 181 9.66 -15.75 6.85
N ALA A 182 10.29 -16.88 7.12
CA ALA A 182 9.63 -18.09 7.60
C ALA A 182 9.29 -17.94 9.09
N VAL A 183 8.01 -18.06 9.45
CA VAL A 183 7.55 -18.16 10.83
C VAL A 183 7.14 -19.60 11.09
N VAL A 184 7.73 -20.22 12.10
CA VAL A 184 7.40 -21.58 12.53
C VAL A 184 6.24 -21.48 13.52
N LEU A 185 5.06 -21.96 13.13
CA LEU A 185 3.92 -22.12 14.02
C LEU A 185 4.02 -23.49 14.69
N GLU A 186 3.94 -23.51 16.02
CA GLU A 186 3.98 -24.74 16.82
C GLU A 186 2.63 -25.01 17.51
N GLY A 187 2.33 -26.28 17.74
CA GLY A 187 1.21 -26.72 18.56
C GLY A 187 -0.16 -26.39 17.97
N ASP A 188 -1.08 -25.93 18.82
CA ASP A 188 -2.46 -25.68 18.42
C ASP A 188 -2.60 -24.49 17.46
N ALA A 189 -1.63 -23.56 17.44
CA ALA A 189 -1.56 -22.50 16.42
C ALA A 189 -1.38 -23.06 15.00
N ALA A 190 -0.61 -24.15 14.84
CA ALA A 190 -0.44 -24.81 13.54
C ALA A 190 -1.71 -25.54 13.07
N LYS A 191 -2.54 -26.02 14.01
CA LYS A 191 -3.85 -26.65 13.73
C LYS A 191 -4.95 -25.62 13.49
N ALA A 192 -4.92 -24.49 14.21
CA ALA A 192 -5.86 -23.38 14.07
C ALA A 192 -5.60 -22.55 12.80
N TYR A 193 -4.39 -22.61 12.24
CA TYR A 193 -4.06 -22.00 10.97
C TYR A 193 -4.76 -22.72 9.80
N ARG A 194 -5.99 -22.27 9.50
CA ARG A 194 -6.70 -22.58 8.26
C ARG A 194 -6.44 -21.46 7.25
N PRO A 195 -5.86 -21.73 6.07
CA PRO A 195 -5.90 -20.76 5.00
C PRO A 195 -7.36 -20.64 4.55
N ASN A 196 -7.97 -19.51 4.89
CA ASN A 196 -9.30 -19.07 4.45
C ASN A 196 -10.47 -20.03 4.76
N VAL A 197 -10.80 -20.19 6.05
CA VAL A 197 -12.17 -20.61 6.43
C VAL A 197 -12.84 -19.44 7.13
N TRP A 198 -13.91 -18.97 6.49
CA TRP A 198 -14.71 -17.80 6.79
C TRP A 198 -15.41 -17.92 8.14
N SER A 199 -15.13 -16.99 9.06
CA SER A 199 -16.00 -16.71 10.20
C SER A 199 -16.46 -15.25 10.10
N ASP A 200 -17.61 -14.90 10.69
CA ASP A 200 -18.16 -13.54 10.57
C ASP A 200 -17.21 -12.45 11.09
N ALA A 201 -16.29 -12.82 11.99
CA ALA A 201 -15.20 -11.97 12.46
C ALA A 201 -14.09 -11.74 11.41
N SER A 202 -13.83 -12.70 10.51
CA SER A 202 -12.78 -12.59 9.49
C SER A 202 -13.16 -11.64 8.36
N ALA A 203 -14.45 -11.48 8.03
CA ALA A 203 -14.91 -10.52 7.02
C ALA A 203 -14.70 -9.06 7.48
N ALA A 204 -14.96 -8.76 8.75
CA ALA A 204 -14.71 -7.43 9.33
C ALA A 204 -13.21 -7.15 9.57
N ALA A 205 -12.42 -8.18 9.85
CA ALA A 205 -10.96 -8.08 9.97
C ALA A 205 -10.29 -7.93 8.60
N GLU A 206 -10.75 -8.64 7.56
CA GLU A 206 -10.31 -8.44 6.17
C GLU A 206 -10.76 -7.08 5.64
N ALA A 207 -11.96 -6.58 5.94
CA ALA A 207 -12.36 -5.22 5.59
C ALA A 207 -11.37 -4.15 6.11
N ARG A 208 -10.84 -4.34 7.32
CA ARG A 208 -9.81 -3.47 7.91
C ARG A 208 -8.40 -3.73 7.33
N ALA A 209 -8.07 -4.98 7.00
CA ALA A 209 -6.77 -5.36 6.43
C ALA A 209 -6.64 -5.10 4.91
N TYR A 210 -7.74 -5.13 4.15
CA TYR A 210 -7.79 -4.86 2.71
C TYR A 210 -7.48 -3.39 2.41
N GLY A 211 -7.86 -2.45 3.31
CA GLY A 211 -7.56 -1.03 3.15
C GLY A 211 -6.06 -0.70 3.07
N ALA A 212 -5.19 -1.52 3.67
CA ALA A 212 -3.74 -1.32 3.73
C ALA A 212 -2.92 -2.18 2.74
N SER A 213 -3.55 -3.11 2.02
CA SER A 213 -2.86 -4.11 1.15
C SER A 213 -3.42 -4.14 -0.30
N ALA A 214 -4.55 -3.48 -0.56
CA ALA A 214 -5.29 -3.57 -1.83
C ALA A 214 -4.47 -3.22 -3.09
N ALA A 215 -3.55 -2.26 -3.03
CA ALA A 215 -2.79 -1.82 -4.21
C ALA A 215 -1.80 -2.88 -4.73
N GLY A 216 -1.27 -3.73 -3.84
CA GLY A 216 -0.36 -4.82 -4.21
C GLY A 216 -1.08 -6.02 -4.85
N GLN A 217 -2.29 -6.33 -4.38
CA GLN A 217 -3.10 -7.44 -4.91
C GLN A 217 -3.84 -7.05 -6.20
N ALA A 218 -4.24 -5.78 -6.35
CA ALA A 218 -4.87 -5.27 -7.57
C ALA A 218 -3.97 -5.40 -8.80
N SER A 219 -2.65 -5.20 -8.63
CA SER A 219 -1.66 -5.37 -9.72
C SER A 219 -1.47 -6.83 -10.13
N SER A 220 -1.60 -7.77 -9.18
CA SER A 220 -1.56 -9.20 -9.51
C SER A 220 -2.84 -9.67 -10.19
N LEU A 221 -3.99 -9.02 -9.93
CA LEU A 221 -5.25 -9.30 -10.61
C LEU A 221 -5.30 -8.72 -12.02
N SER A 222 -4.80 -7.49 -12.23
CA SER A 222 -4.70 -6.91 -13.58
C SER A 222 -3.63 -7.59 -14.43
N ALA A 223 -2.48 -7.95 -13.84
CA ALA A 223 -1.47 -8.76 -14.52
C ALA A 223 -1.95 -10.20 -14.79
N ALA A 224 -2.71 -10.80 -13.88
CA ALA A 224 -3.34 -12.10 -14.12
C ALA A 224 -4.43 -12.01 -15.19
N ALA A 225 -5.21 -10.94 -15.25
CA ALA A 225 -6.19 -10.71 -16.32
C ALA A 225 -5.53 -10.55 -17.70
N GLN A 226 -4.36 -9.89 -17.76
CA GLN A 226 -3.56 -9.79 -18.99
C GLN A 226 -2.94 -11.14 -19.42
N LEU A 227 -2.63 -12.02 -18.47
CA LEU A 227 -2.04 -13.35 -18.73
C LEU A 227 -3.10 -14.45 -18.95
N ALA A 228 -4.32 -14.30 -18.42
CA ALA A 228 -5.40 -15.28 -18.50
C ALA A 228 -6.25 -15.16 -19.78
N GLY A 229 -5.70 -14.61 -20.87
CA GLY A 229 -6.31 -14.51 -22.20
C GLY A 229 -6.55 -15.86 -22.90
N GLY A 230 -7.04 -16.87 -22.19
CA GLY A 230 -7.42 -18.17 -22.70
C GLY A 230 -8.65 -18.68 -21.96
N GLY A 231 -9.84 -18.26 -22.38
CA GLY A 231 -11.09 -18.87 -21.90
C GLY A 231 -12.34 -17.98 -21.95
N GLY A 232 -12.82 -17.67 -23.15
CA GLY A 232 -14.26 -17.57 -23.44
C GLY A 232 -15.14 -16.51 -22.75
N LYS A 233 -15.06 -15.26 -23.21
CA LYS A 233 -16.16 -14.41 -23.76
C LYS A 233 -15.67 -12.95 -23.80
N ALA A 234 -15.70 -12.37 -25.00
CA ALA A 234 -15.42 -10.97 -25.34
C ALA A 234 -14.26 -10.30 -24.57
N ALA A 235 -13.02 -10.70 -24.87
CA ALA A 235 -11.85 -9.89 -24.54
C ALA A 235 -11.92 -8.60 -25.39
N VAL A 236 -12.43 -7.52 -24.80
CA VAL A 236 -12.29 -6.18 -25.35
C VAL A 236 -10.80 -5.88 -25.43
N ALA A 237 -10.28 -5.66 -26.64
CA ALA A 237 -8.89 -5.29 -26.85
C ALA A 237 -8.55 -4.06 -26.00
N PRO A 238 -7.33 -3.97 -25.42
CA PRO A 238 -6.94 -2.79 -24.67
C PRO A 238 -6.91 -1.61 -25.63
N SER A 239 -7.93 -0.74 -25.58
CA SER A 239 -7.87 0.52 -26.27
C SER A 239 -6.64 1.27 -25.76
N ASP A 240 -5.77 1.74 -26.66
CA ASP A 240 -4.64 2.60 -26.31
C ASP A 240 -5.08 3.98 -25.79
N ALA A 241 -6.39 4.26 -25.80
CA ALA A 241 -6.99 5.47 -25.29
C ALA A 241 -6.93 5.55 -23.76
N LEU A 242 -6.58 6.74 -23.26
CA LEU A 242 -6.78 7.12 -21.86
C LEU A 242 -8.29 7.12 -21.54
N PRO A 243 -8.68 6.87 -20.28
CA PRO A 243 -10.07 7.01 -19.87
C PRO A 243 -10.61 8.41 -20.17
N GLU A 244 -11.90 8.50 -20.51
CA GLU A 244 -12.55 9.78 -20.87
C GLU A 244 -12.46 10.84 -19.75
N TRP A 245 -12.44 10.39 -18.49
CA TRP A 245 -12.29 11.27 -17.33
C TRP A 245 -10.85 11.75 -17.10
N TRP A 246 -9.86 11.18 -17.79
CA TRP A 246 -8.46 11.55 -17.58
C TRP A 246 -8.26 13.01 -18.03
N PRO A 247 -7.85 13.91 -17.14
CA PRO A 247 -7.76 15.32 -17.48
C PRO A 247 -6.69 15.53 -18.56
N SER A 248 -6.98 16.37 -19.55
CA SER A 248 -5.96 16.87 -20.46
C SER A 248 -4.87 17.55 -19.66
N GLU A 249 -3.61 17.28 -20.00
CA GLU A 249 -2.47 17.74 -19.21
C GLU A 249 -2.54 19.24 -18.94
N ALA A 250 -2.68 19.60 -17.66
CA ALA A 250 -2.69 21.01 -17.28
C ALA A 250 -1.31 21.62 -17.54
N PRO A 251 -1.24 22.83 -18.12
CA PRO A 251 0.03 23.49 -18.38
C PRO A 251 0.78 23.71 -17.07
N ARG A 252 2.03 23.23 -17.01
CA ARG A 252 2.92 23.52 -15.88
C ARG A 252 3.42 24.95 -16.00
N LYS A 253 3.44 25.68 -14.89
CA LYS A 253 4.13 26.96 -14.82
C LYS A 253 5.62 26.68 -14.81
N ALA A 254 6.29 26.84 -15.96
CA ALA A 254 7.73 26.66 -16.06
C ALA A 254 8.45 27.78 -15.29
N VAL A 255 8.71 27.53 -14.00
CA VAL A 255 9.52 28.40 -13.15
C VAL A 255 10.70 27.57 -12.70
N ASP A 256 11.78 27.58 -13.50
CA ASP A 256 13.01 26.87 -13.16
C ASP A 256 13.56 27.38 -11.82
N SER A 257 13.25 26.64 -10.76
CA SER A 257 13.56 27.01 -9.40
C SER A 257 14.26 25.84 -8.73
N LYS A 258 15.57 25.99 -8.49
CA LYS A 258 16.36 25.06 -7.67
C LYS A 258 15.71 24.85 -6.30
N PHE A 259 15.11 25.91 -5.74
CA PHE A 259 14.36 25.85 -4.50
C PHE A 259 13.13 24.94 -4.61
N GLY A 260 12.41 24.98 -5.74
CA GLY A 260 11.29 24.09 -6.02
C GLY A 260 11.70 22.62 -6.06
N GLN A 261 12.84 22.32 -6.70
CA GLN A 261 13.40 20.96 -6.72
C GLN A 261 13.76 20.47 -5.31
N GLU A 262 14.48 21.26 -4.53
CA GLU A 262 14.87 20.91 -3.16
C GLU A 262 13.65 20.67 -2.26
N ALA A 263 12.62 21.50 -2.40
CA ALA A 263 11.35 21.35 -1.67
C ALA A 263 10.61 20.08 -2.08
N ALA A 264 10.51 19.79 -3.38
CA ALA A 264 9.85 18.59 -3.90
C ALA A 264 10.59 17.32 -3.45
N ASP A 265 11.92 17.31 -3.54
CA ASP A 265 12.78 16.20 -3.09
C ASP A 265 12.67 15.98 -1.57
N ALA A 266 12.48 17.05 -0.78
CA ALA A 266 12.27 16.94 0.66
C ALA A 266 10.92 16.27 1.00
N VAL A 267 9.85 16.62 0.27
CA VAL A 267 8.54 15.97 0.44
C VAL A 267 8.61 14.51 -0.01
N LEU A 268 9.25 14.22 -1.15
CA LEU A 268 9.45 12.85 -1.61
C LEU A 268 10.23 12.01 -0.60
N ARG A 269 11.29 12.56 -0.01
CA ARG A 269 12.06 11.89 1.07
C ARG A 269 11.18 11.60 2.29
N SER A 270 10.29 12.51 2.67
CA SER A 270 9.31 12.26 3.75
C SER A 270 8.38 11.08 3.42
N ILE A 271 7.85 11.03 2.20
CA ILE A 271 7.00 9.94 1.69
C ILE A 271 7.77 8.61 1.68
N ALA A 272 9.00 8.61 1.17
CA ALA A 272 9.85 7.42 1.14
C ALA A 272 10.14 6.91 2.56
N ASN A 273 10.47 7.82 3.50
CA ASN A 273 10.72 7.46 4.90
C ASN A 273 9.46 6.90 5.59
N ALA A 274 8.28 7.46 5.32
CA ALA A 274 7.02 6.92 5.82
C ALA A 274 6.82 5.47 5.35
N ARG A 275 7.06 5.19 4.07
CA ARG A 275 6.99 3.83 3.52
C ARG A 275 8.01 2.87 4.12
N MET A 276 9.25 3.33 4.31
CA MET A 276 10.29 2.53 4.95
C MET A 276 9.93 2.20 6.42
N SER A 277 9.11 3.04 7.06
CA SER A 277 8.53 2.77 8.39
C SER A 277 7.26 1.90 8.35
N GLY A 278 6.86 1.37 7.18
CA GLY A 278 5.66 0.57 7.00
C GLY A 278 4.35 1.37 7.00
N ARG A 279 4.42 2.69 6.84
CA ARG A 279 3.24 3.57 6.76
C ARG A 279 2.99 4.01 5.33
N ASP A 280 1.71 4.02 4.94
CA ASP A 280 1.29 4.65 3.69
C ASP A 280 1.46 6.19 3.78
N PRO A 281 1.75 6.87 2.65
CA PRO A 281 1.80 8.32 2.59
C PRO A 281 0.44 8.90 2.95
N SER A 282 0.42 10.03 3.65
CA SER A 282 -0.84 10.71 3.94
C SER A 282 -1.35 11.45 2.69
N LEU A 283 -2.67 11.68 2.61
CA LEU A 283 -3.26 12.48 1.54
C LEU A 283 -2.65 13.90 1.50
N LEU A 284 -2.36 14.47 2.67
CA LEU A 284 -1.75 15.79 2.81
C LEU A 284 -0.32 15.83 2.25
N ASP A 285 0.48 14.77 2.46
CA ASP A 285 1.82 14.69 1.88
C ASP A 285 1.77 14.66 0.34
N LEU A 286 0.78 13.96 -0.22
CA LEU A 286 0.57 13.88 -1.67
C LEU A 286 0.07 15.21 -2.26
N GLN A 287 -0.87 15.88 -1.59
CA GLN A 287 -1.31 17.23 -1.96
C GLN A 287 -0.17 18.25 -1.84
N LYS A 288 0.67 18.12 -0.82
CA LYS A 288 1.87 18.95 -0.65
C LYS A 288 2.89 18.73 -1.77
N LEU A 289 3.12 17.47 -2.14
CA LEU A 289 3.99 17.13 -3.26
C LEU A 289 3.46 17.77 -4.55
N ARG A 290 2.17 17.62 -4.81
CA ARG A 290 1.51 18.15 -6.01
C ARG A 290 1.54 19.67 -6.06
N SER A 291 1.26 20.35 -4.95
CA SER A 291 1.30 21.82 -4.89
C SER A 291 2.71 22.34 -5.17
N VAL A 292 3.74 21.78 -4.54
CA VAL A 292 5.13 22.17 -4.81
C VAL A 292 5.51 21.94 -6.28
N CYS A 293 5.17 20.77 -6.84
CA CYS A 293 5.49 20.48 -8.25
C CYS A 293 4.72 21.39 -9.22
N SER A 294 3.46 21.71 -8.90
CA SER A 294 2.62 22.59 -9.71
C SER A 294 3.04 24.07 -9.63
N ASP A 295 3.42 24.55 -8.46
CA ASP A 295 3.80 25.95 -8.22
C ASP A 295 5.14 26.29 -8.85
N PHE A 296 6.09 25.35 -8.82
CA PHE A 296 7.42 25.53 -9.41
C PHE A 296 7.59 24.87 -10.79
N GLY A 297 6.58 24.17 -11.30
CA GLY A 297 6.67 23.44 -12.58
C GLY A 297 7.72 22.33 -12.61
N VAL A 298 8.10 21.83 -11.44
CA VAL A 298 9.18 20.85 -11.28
C VAL A 298 8.62 19.42 -11.38
N ALA A 299 9.42 18.49 -11.91
CA ALA A 299 9.16 17.06 -11.83
C ALA A 299 10.18 16.40 -10.89
N VAL A 300 9.75 15.36 -10.18
CA VAL A 300 10.58 14.69 -9.19
C VAL A 300 11.33 13.53 -9.83
N ALA A 301 12.65 13.52 -9.69
CA ALA A 301 13.49 12.45 -10.19
C ALA A 301 13.57 11.32 -9.14
N VAL A 302 12.86 10.22 -9.40
CA VAL A 302 12.98 8.99 -8.61
C VAL A 302 13.88 8.02 -9.37
N ALA A 303 14.93 7.53 -8.70
CA ALA A 303 15.98 6.75 -9.35
C ALA A 303 15.50 5.42 -9.95
N SER A 304 14.48 4.80 -9.35
CA SER A 304 13.98 3.49 -9.75
C SER A 304 12.56 3.58 -10.32
N ALA A 305 12.34 2.96 -11.48
CA ALA A 305 11.00 2.77 -12.03
C ALA A 305 10.09 1.96 -11.10
N THR A 306 10.63 0.98 -10.37
CA THR A 306 9.84 0.17 -9.43
C THR A 306 9.41 0.98 -8.20
N GLU A 307 10.26 1.92 -7.77
CA GLU A 307 9.95 2.84 -6.67
C GLU A 307 8.89 3.85 -7.08
N ARG A 308 9.01 4.43 -8.30
CA ARG A 308 7.96 5.29 -8.87
C ARG A 308 6.60 4.61 -8.91
N ASP A 309 6.55 3.41 -9.49
CA ASP A 309 5.32 2.62 -9.57
C ASP A 309 4.76 2.28 -8.18
N ALA A 310 5.64 2.04 -7.21
CA ALA A 310 5.23 1.74 -5.85
C ALA A 310 4.63 2.98 -5.16
N ILE A 311 5.26 4.14 -5.29
CA ILE A 311 4.75 5.42 -4.79
C ILE A 311 3.41 5.74 -5.44
N MET A 312 3.33 5.64 -6.77
CA MET A 312 2.10 5.87 -7.53
C MET A 312 0.97 4.95 -7.07
N ARG A 313 1.22 3.65 -6.89
CA ARG A 313 0.23 2.69 -6.37
C ARG A 313 -0.33 3.09 -5.01
N SER A 314 0.53 3.54 -4.12
CA SER A 314 0.12 3.95 -2.78
C SER A 314 -0.63 5.29 -2.83
N ALA A 315 -0.17 6.24 -3.65
CA ALA A 315 -0.87 7.51 -3.87
C ALA A 315 -2.28 7.32 -4.43
N VAL A 316 -2.42 6.47 -5.45
CA VAL A 316 -3.72 6.07 -6.00
C VAL A 316 -4.59 5.42 -4.92
N GLY A 317 -4.04 4.50 -4.12
CA GLY A 317 -4.78 3.85 -3.05
C GLY A 317 -5.32 4.83 -2.00
N VAL A 318 -4.53 5.86 -1.66
CA VAL A 318 -4.93 6.93 -0.74
C VAL A 318 -6.00 7.82 -1.37
N ALA A 319 -5.84 8.24 -2.63
CA ALA A 319 -6.82 9.06 -3.33
C ALA A 319 -8.16 8.33 -3.50
N VAL A 320 -8.14 7.08 -3.97
CA VAL A 320 -9.35 6.24 -4.09
C VAL A 320 -10.00 6.03 -2.74
N GLY A 321 -9.22 5.76 -1.68
CA GLY A 321 -9.76 5.61 -0.33
C GLY A 321 -10.35 6.91 0.25
N ALA A 322 -9.81 8.06 -0.12
CA ALA A 322 -10.34 9.38 0.25
C ALA A 322 -11.69 9.65 -0.44
N VAL A 323 -11.80 9.33 -1.73
CA VAL A 323 -13.06 9.41 -2.49
C VAL A 323 -14.13 8.48 -1.92
N GLU A 324 -13.79 7.21 -1.67
CA GLU A 324 -14.71 6.22 -1.09
C GLU A 324 -15.32 6.73 0.23
N LYS A 325 -14.48 7.27 1.11
CA LYS A 325 -14.91 7.83 2.41
C LYS A 325 -15.62 9.18 2.28
N GLY A 326 -15.40 9.90 1.18
CA GLY A 326 -15.87 11.28 0.99
C GLY A 326 -15.10 12.27 1.88
N THR A 327 -13.81 12.06 2.07
CA THR A 327 -12.96 12.86 2.97
C THR A 327 -11.78 13.46 2.21
N GLY A 328 -11.53 14.76 2.37
CA GLY A 328 -10.29 15.41 1.93
C GLY A 328 -10.17 15.70 0.43
N LEU A 329 -11.05 15.13 -0.41
CA LEU A 329 -11.23 15.47 -1.82
C LEU A 329 -12.69 15.85 -2.01
N SER A 330 -12.95 17.12 -2.30
CA SER A 330 -14.29 17.69 -2.33
C SER A 330 -15.01 17.44 -3.65
N SER A 331 -14.28 17.15 -4.73
CA SER A 331 -14.85 16.92 -6.05
C SER A 331 -14.18 15.76 -6.80
N ALA A 332 -14.90 15.23 -7.80
CA ALA A 332 -14.37 14.28 -8.78
C ALA A 332 -13.14 14.85 -9.50
N SER A 333 -13.21 16.12 -9.91
CA SER A 333 -12.12 16.80 -10.62
C SER A 333 -10.85 16.91 -9.77
N GLU A 334 -10.99 17.08 -8.46
CA GLU A 334 -9.84 17.14 -7.55
C GLU A 334 -9.16 15.77 -7.44
N ALA A 335 -9.92 14.69 -7.33
CA ALA A 335 -9.38 13.34 -7.30
C ALA A 335 -8.68 12.97 -8.62
N GLN A 336 -9.34 13.24 -9.75
CA GLN A 336 -8.79 13.01 -11.09
C GLN A 336 -7.53 13.85 -11.33
N GLY A 337 -7.58 15.15 -10.98
CA GLY A 337 -6.47 16.08 -11.11
C GLY A 337 -5.29 15.74 -10.20
N LEU A 338 -5.54 15.25 -9.00
CA LEU A 338 -4.49 14.78 -8.09
C LEU A 338 -3.79 13.55 -8.67
N VAL A 339 -4.53 12.54 -9.13
CA VAL A 339 -3.95 11.29 -9.69
C VAL A 339 -3.17 11.58 -10.97
N ALA A 340 -3.76 12.31 -11.92
CA ALA A 340 -3.09 12.66 -13.17
C ALA A 340 -1.90 13.61 -12.94
N GLY A 341 -2.05 14.56 -12.02
CA GLY A 341 -0.99 15.47 -11.62
C GLY A 341 0.21 14.74 -11.03
N LEU A 342 -0.02 13.84 -10.08
CA LEU A 342 1.03 13.02 -9.48
C LEU A 342 1.70 12.08 -10.49
N ALA A 343 0.95 11.55 -11.47
CA ALA A 343 1.54 10.78 -12.56
C ALA A 343 2.58 11.62 -13.33
N GLY A 344 2.21 12.86 -13.66
CA GLY A 344 3.13 13.81 -14.28
C GLY A 344 4.32 14.16 -13.37
N ASP A 345 4.07 14.43 -12.10
CA ASP A 345 5.13 14.87 -11.16
C ASP A 345 6.15 13.77 -10.90
N LEU A 346 5.70 12.52 -10.80
CA LEU A 346 6.54 11.33 -10.64
C LEU A 346 7.10 10.82 -11.96
N GLN A 347 6.72 11.40 -13.10
CA GLN A 347 7.08 10.91 -14.44
C GLN A 347 6.66 9.44 -14.69
N VAL A 348 5.48 9.07 -14.21
CA VAL A 348 4.82 7.81 -14.53
C VAL A 348 3.96 8.02 -15.76
N GLU A 349 4.02 7.09 -16.71
CA GLU A 349 3.19 7.13 -17.91
C GLU A 349 1.70 7.24 -17.55
N SER A 350 0.98 8.18 -18.16
CA SER A 350 -0.44 8.45 -17.87
C SER A 350 -1.30 7.19 -18.00
N ARG A 351 -1.03 6.35 -19.01
CA ARG A 351 -1.70 5.04 -19.19
C ARG A 351 -1.45 4.10 -18.01
N ARG A 352 -0.20 4.01 -17.57
CA ARG A 352 0.18 3.19 -16.41
C ARG A 352 -0.51 3.69 -15.15
N ALA A 353 -0.56 5.00 -14.92
CA ALA A 353 -1.26 5.58 -13.78
C ALA A 353 -2.78 5.34 -13.84
N ALA A 354 -3.40 5.50 -15.01
CA ALA A 354 -4.82 5.21 -15.23
C ALA A 354 -5.17 3.75 -14.94
N THR A 355 -4.39 2.80 -15.45
CA THR A 355 -4.61 1.36 -15.15
C THR A 355 -4.45 1.02 -13.67
N LEU A 356 -3.47 1.63 -12.99
CA LEU A 356 -3.32 1.47 -11.53
C LEU A 356 -4.55 2.04 -10.79
N CYS A 357 -5.11 3.15 -11.27
CA CYS A 357 -6.33 3.75 -10.74
C CYS A 357 -7.54 2.84 -10.93
N ALA A 358 -7.78 2.34 -12.15
CA ALA A 358 -8.89 1.44 -12.46
C ALA A 358 -8.80 0.15 -11.62
N ALA A 359 -7.61 -0.44 -11.52
CA ALA A 359 -7.38 -1.63 -10.70
C ALA A 359 -7.63 -1.37 -9.20
N ALA A 360 -7.24 -0.19 -8.69
CA ALA A 360 -7.50 0.19 -7.30
C ALA A 360 -8.99 0.42 -7.02
N VAL A 361 -9.71 1.10 -7.93
CA VAL A 361 -11.16 1.29 -7.86
C VAL A 361 -11.86 -0.06 -7.84
N ALA A 362 -11.52 -0.96 -8.77
CA ALA A 362 -12.09 -2.29 -8.82
C ALA A 362 -11.86 -3.07 -7.53
N ALA A 363 -10.63 -3.06 -6.99
CA ALA A 363 -10.33 -3.72 -5.72
C ALA A 363 -11.18 -3.19 -4.55
N ARG A 364 -11.43 -1.87 -4.48
CA ARG A 364 -12.30 -1.26 -3.47
C ARG A 364 -13.77 -1.63 -3.67
N CYS A 365 -14.27 -1.55 -4.91
CA CYS A 365 -15.63 -1.98 -5.25
C CYS A 365 -15.86 -3.44 -4.86
N ARG A 366 -14.91 -4.34 -5.11
CA ARG A 366 -14.99 -5.73 -4.65
C ARG A 366 -15.18 -5.83 -3.14
N GLY A 367 -14.37 -5.10 -2.38
CA GLY A 367 -14.45 -5.07 -0.92
C GLY A 367 -15.81 -4.56 -0.44
N ALA A 368 -16.31 -3.46 -1.02
CA ALA A 368 -17.60 -2.88 -0.71
C ALA A 368 -18.76 -3.84 -1.01
N ILE A 369 -18.75 -4.51 -2.17
CA ILE A 369 -19.78 -5.48 -2.54
C ILE A 369 -19.76 -6.68 -1.58
N LEU A 370 -18.59 -7.23 -1.26
CA LEU A 370 -18.51 -8.37 -0.33
C LEU A 370 -18.98 -8.00 1.07
N GLN A 371 -18.68 -6.79 1.54
CA GLN A 371 -19.22 -6.28 2.80
C GLN A 371 -20.75 -6.14 2.71
N ALA A 372 -21.27 -5.57 1.62
CA ALA A 372 -22.71 -5.41 1.43
C ALA A 372 -23.43 -6.77 1.38
N VAL A 373 -22.86 -7.78 0.71
CA VAL A 373 -23.39 -9.17 0.71
C VAL A 373 -23.47 -9.70 2.14
N ALA A 374 -22.41 -9.54 2.93
CA ALA A 374 -22.40 -10.00 4.33
C ALA A 374 -23.47 -9.29 5.17
N ARG A 375 -23.69 -7.99 4.93
CA ARG A 375 -24.71 -7.19 5.63
C ARG A 375 -26.14 -7.57 5.23
N VAL A 376 -26.40 -7.80 3.95
CA VAL A 376 -27.69 -8.32 3.46
C VAL A 376 -28.01 -9.67 4.08
N ARG A 377 -27.03 -10.57 4.20
CA ARG A 377 -27.22 -11.86 4.89
C ARG A 377 -27.51 -11.72 6.38
N ALA A 378 -26.99 -10.68 7.01
CA ALA A 378 -27.27 -10.35 8.40
C ALA A 378 -28.59 -9.57 8.60
N GLY A 379 -29.29 -9.21 7.53
CA GLY A 379 -30.50 -8.37 7.58
C GLY A 379 -30.22 -6.90 7.91
N ASP A 380 -28.98 -6.43 7.75
CA ASP A 380 -28.57 -5.04 7.98
C ASP A 380 -28.52 -4.26 6.67
N ASP A 381 -29.70 -3.88 6.16
CA ASP A 381 -29.82 -3.16 4.89
C ASP A 381 -29.18 -1.77 4.94
N LEU A 382 -29.24 -1.08 6.08
CA LEU A 382 -28.61 0.23 6.26
C LEU A 382 -27.08 0.12 6.20
N GLY A 383 -26.51 -0.90 6.83
CA GLY A 383 -25.08 -1.21 6.72
C GLY A 383 -24.66 -1.58 5.31
N ALA A 384 -25.51 -2.28 4.55
CA ALA A 384 -25.27 -2.58 3.14
C ALA A 384 -25.29 -1.31 2.28
N ILE A 385 -26.30 -0.44 2.45
CA ILE A 385 -26.40 0.86 1.77
C ILE A 385 -25.16 1.71 2.07
N ALA A 386 -24.70 1.76 3.31
CA ALA A 386 -23.49 2.52 3.68
C ALA A 386 -22.24 2.02 2.95
N ALA A 387 -22.06 0.70 2.80
CA ALA A 387 -20.95 0.13 2.03
C ALA A 387 -21.07 0.46 0.53
N LEU A 388 -22.28 0.35 -0.03
CA LEU A 388 -22.56 0.65 -1.44
C LEU A 388 -22.41 2.14 -1.78
N LYS A 389 -22.66 3.04 -0.83
CA LYS A 389 -22.45 4.49 -0.99
C LYS A 389 -20.99 4.84 -1.29
N GLY A 390 -20.04 4.09 -0.71
CA GLY A 390 -18.61 4.24 -1.05
C GLY A 390 -18.32 3.89 -2.50
N MET A 391 -18.94 2.81 -3.01
CA MET A 391 -18.85 2.42 -4.42
C MET A 391 -19.47 3.45 -5.36
N ALA A 392 -20.63 4.02 -5.02
CA ALA A 392 -21.28 5.08 -5.80
C ALA A 392 -20.39 6.32 -5.96
N ARG A 393 -19.73 6.77 -4.87
CA ARG A 393 -18.76 7.86 -4.94
C ARG A 393 -17.57 7.55 -5.85
N LEU A 394 -17.08 6.31 -5.82
CA LEU A 394 -15.99 5.88 -6.70
C LEU A 394 -16.41 5.92 -8.17
N PHE A 395 -17.60 5.44 -8.53
CA PHE A 395 -18.08 5.50 -9.90
C PHE A 395 -18.37 6.93 -10.37
N ALA A 396 -18.87 7.79 -9.49
CA ALA A 396 -19.09 9.19 -9.81
C ALA A 396 -17.77 9.96 -10.03
N ALA A 397 -16.72 9.65 -9.26
CA ALA A 397 -15.45 10.38 -9.33
C ALA A 397 -14.43 9.77 -10.30
N LEU A 398 -14.39 8.45 -10.42
CA LEU A 398 -13.42 7.70 -11.20
C LEU A 398 -14.15 6.59 -11.97
N PRO A 399 -15.02 6.95 -12.94
CA PRO A 399 -15.85 5.98 -13.63
C PRO A 399 -14.95 4.99 -14.40
N PRO A 400 -15.06 3.67 -14.12
CA PRO A 400 -14.50 2.68 -15.02
C PRO A 400 -15.18 2.76 -16.39
N ALA A 401 -14.48 2.30 -17.44
CA ALA A 401 -15.10 2.19 -18.75
C ALA A 401 -16.29 1.22 -18.70
N LYS A 402 -17.33 1.48 -19.49
CA LYS A 402 -18.42 0.51 -19.68
C LYS A 402 -17.84 -0.75 -20.35
N ASN A 403 -18.28 -1.93 -19.92
CA ASN A 403 -17.77 -3.22 -20.41
C ASN A 403 -16.26 -3.41 -20.17
N SER A 404 -15.73 -2.89 -19.06
CA SER A 404 -14.30 -3.00 -18.77
C SER A 404 -13.94 -4.38 -18.21
N ALA A 405 -12.70 -4.81 -18.47
CA ALA A 405 -12.19 -6.08 -17.94
C ALA A 405 -12.23 -6.12 -16.40
N GLU A 406 -12.07 -4.97 -15.75
CA GLU A 406 -12.16 -4.83 -14.29
C GLU A 406 -13.56 -5.10 -13.76
N LEU A 407 -14.60 -4.58 -14.41
CA LEU A 407 -16.00 -4.81 -14.03
C LEU A 407 -16.42 -6.25 -14.32
N SER A 408 -16.02 -6.82 -15.45
CA SER A 408 -16.24 -8.24 -15.75
C SER A 408 -15.58 -9.14 -14.71
N LEU A 409 -14.34 -8.84 -14.33
CA LEU A 409 -13.62 -9.58 -13.30
C LEU A 409 -14.33 -9.47 -11.93
N LEU A 410 -14.90 -8.31 -11.60
CA LEU A 410 -15.72 -8.15 -10.40
C LEU A 410 -16.93 -9.08 -10.41
N ALA A 411 -17.71 -9.06 -11.49
CA ALA A 411 -18.86 -9.92 -11.67
C ALA A 411 -18.50 -11.41 -11.52
N ASP A 412 -17.43 -11.85 -12.19
CA ASP A 412 -16.95 -13.24 -12.14
C ASP A 412 -16.58 -13.66 -10.71
N THR A 413 -15.97 -12.74 -9.95
CA THR A 413 -15.57 -13.03 -8.57
C THR A 413 -16.73 -13.12 -7.59
N LEU A 414 -17.90 -12.58 -7.95
CA LEU A 414 -19.13 -12.68 -7.16
C LEU A 414 -19.89 -13.96 -7.44
N GLY A 415 -19.73 -14.56 -8.62
CA GLY A 415 -20.29 -15.86 -9.02
C GLY A 415 -20.35 -16.90 -7.89
N PRO A 416 -19.19 -17.28 -7.31
CA PRO A 416 -19.14 -18.28 -6.25
C PRO A 416 -19.50 -17.75 -4.84
N ARG A 417 -19.68 -16.44 -4.66
CA ARG A 417 -19.80 -15.81 -3.33
C ARG A 417 -21.18 -15.23 -3.04
N ALA A 418 -21.98 -14.91 -4.06
CA ALA A 418 -23.30 -14.32 -3.92
C ALA A 418 -24.31 -14.97 -4.87
N LYS A 419 -25.50 -15.28 -4.36
CA LYS A 419 -26.62 -15.78 -5.19
C LYS A 419 -27.12 -14.66 -6.11
N ILE A 420 -27.75 -15.03 -7.22
CA ILE A 420 -28.32 -14.04 -8.16
C ILE A 420 -29.35 -13.16 -7.44
N SER A 421 -30.21 -13.74 -6.61
CA SER A 421 -31.18 -12.98 -5.80
C SER A 421 -30.53 -11.99 -4.83
N GLU A 422 -29.40 -12.34 -4.22
CA GLU A 422 -28.66 -11.41 -3.35
C GLU A 422 -28.10 -10.23 -4.15
N ARG A 423 -27.61 -10.49 -5.37
CA ARG A 423 -27.11 -9.45 -6.27
C ARG A 423 -28.24 -8.51 -6.71
N GLU A 424 -29.42 -9.03 -7.03
CA GLU A 424 -30.60 -8.22 -7.34
C GLU A 424 -31.02 -7.33 -6.17
N THR A 425 -31.01 -7.86 -4.95
CA THR A 425 -31.26 -7.06 -3.73
C THR A 425 -30.21 -5.97 -3.58
N LEU A 426 -28.93 -6.28 -3.80
CA LEU A 426 -27.86 -5.28 -3.76
C LEU A 426 -28.04 -4.18 -4.80
N LEU A 427 -28.52 -4.50 -6.01
CA LEU A 427 -28.80 -3.50 -7.04
C LEU A 427 -29.95 -2.57 -6.60
N LYS A 428 -31.00 -3.11 -5.97
CA LYS A 428 -32.10 -2.30 -5.41
C LYS A 428 -31.62 -1.39 -4.28
N LEU A 429 -30.77 -1.91 -3.38
CA LEU A 429 -30.17 -1.11 -2.30
C LEU A 429 -29.19 -0.07 -2.85
N TYR A 430 -28.49 -0.39 -3.94
CA TYR A 430 -27.60 0.55 -4.61
C TYR A 430 -28.37 1.74 -5.17
N ALA A 431 -29.53 1.51 -5.79
CA ALA A 431 -30.41 2.59 -6.28
C ALA A 431 -30.92 3.52 -5.16
N GLN A 432 -30.92 3.06 -3.90
CA GLN A 432 -31.23 3.90 -2.73
C GLN A 432 -29.99 4.64 -2.19
N ALA A 433 -28.80 4.07 -2.40
CA ALA A 433 -27.52 4.64 -1.95
C ALA A 433 -26.98 5.70 -2.91
N ASP A 434 -27.22 5.51 -4.21
CA ASP A 434 -26.80 6.38 -5.29
C ASP A 434 -27.86 7.43 -5.60
N LEU A 435 -27.40 8.66 -5.84
CA LEU A 435 -28.23 9.79 -6.28
C LEU A 435 -27.95 10.13 -7.76
N GLY A 436 -27.02 9.41 -8.40
CA GLY A 436 -26.59 9.64 -9.78
C GLY A 436 -27.00 8.55 -10.77
N ASP A 437 -26.46 8.66 -11.98
CA ASP A 437 -26.72 7.76 -13.11
C ASP A 437 -25.66 6.64 -13.21
N THR A 438 -25.18 6.13 -12.06
CA THR A 438 -24.12 5.09 -12.04
C THR A 438 -24.68 3.66 -11.94
N GLY A 439 -26.01 3.52 -12.04
CA GLY A 439 -26.72 2.24 -11.96
C GLY A 439 -26.28 1.22 -13.00
N CYS A 440 -25.98 1.64 -14.24
CA CYS A 440 -25.49 0.74 -15.29
C CYS A 440 -24.15 0.10 -14.90
N LEU A 441 -23.22 0.89 -14.34
CA LEU A 441 -21.91 0.39 -13.91
C LEU A 441 -22.05 -0.55 -12.70
N ALA A 442 -22.98 -0.26 -11.80
CA ALA A 442 -23.27 -1.13 -10.66
C ALA A 442 -23.91 -2.46 -11.10
N ALA A 443 -24.83 -2.45 -12.06
CA ALA A 443 -25.41 -3.65 -12.63
C ALA A 443 -24.33 -4.53 -13.28
N GLU A 444 -23.44 -3.92 -14.07
CA GLU A 444 -22.30 -4.59 -14.69
C GLU A 444 -21.36 -5.20 -13.63
N ALA A 445 -20.97 -4.42 -12.60
CA ALA A 445 -20.11 -4.88 -11.51
C ALA A 445 -20.70 -6.06 -10.71
N LEU A 446 -22.04 -6.10 -10.58
CA LEU A 446 -22.77 -7.18 -9.93
C LEU A 446 -23.00 -8.40 -10.84
N GLY A 447 -22.67 -8.30 -12.13
CA GLY A 447 -22.92 -9.34 -13.12
C GLY A 447 -24.40 -9.55 -13.41
N ILE A 448 -25.23 -8.52 -13.20
CA ILE A 448 -26.63 -8.51 -13.59
C ILE A 448 -26.64 -7.86 -14.96
N THR A 449 -26.73 -8.69 -16.00
CA THR A 449 -26.83 -8.19 -17.37
C THR A 449 -28.02 -7.24 -17.45
N SER A 450 -27.77 -5.96 -17.71
CA SER A 450 -28.83 -5.00 -18.01
C SER A 450 -29.42 -5.42 -19.36
N SER A 451 -30.49 -6.21 -19.33
CA SER A 451 -31.29 -6.53 -20.51
C SER A 451 -31.97 -5.29 -21.05
#